data_AF-A0A1T0C5K4-F1
#
_entry.id   AF-A0A1T0C5K4-F1
#
_cell.length_a   1.000
_cell.length_b   1.000
_cell.length_c   1.000
_cell.angle_alpha   90.00
_cell.angle_beta   90.00
_cell.angle_gamma   90.00
#
_symmetry.space_group_name_H-M   'P 1'
#
loop_
_entity.id
_entity.type
_entity.pdbx_description
1 polymer ?
#
loop_
_entity_poly.entity_id
_entity_poly.type
_entity_poly.pdbx_seq_one_letter_code
_entity_poly.pdbx_strand_id
1 'polypeptide(L)'
;MNNKKILCENCLESVNYKVVVEELTRSLKGKKYTFSGKTAYCVNCNKPIYVEEINEHNKQAIYEAFRRENGIISNEDIINITEKYSIGAKPLAQLLGWGINTIQRYLNGDIPKPAYSDKLKEILKNPDIFKEILVTNKDNITDVAFNKSVEKVDEVLNNENDDKLTQVIHYLLSKNNEITPLALQKLLYYVQGFYFAFKKDYIFSSDCEAWVHGPVYRDVYFKYQSFGYNPIQLNIKSDIGGSLTFFECSLIDSVLRNFAIFNGKVLEEFTHEEEPWLAMRGDLNAEELSNEIIPKELIGSYFMKVKDKYQMLGVEEISRYSFEKYKAISSL
;
A
#
# COMPACT_ATOMS: atom_id res chain seq x y z
N MET A 1 20.79 -30.93 1.29
CA MET A 1 21.23 -30.88 -0.12
C MET A 1 21.05 -32.27 -0.72
N ASN A 2 20.03 -32.45 -1.57
CA ASN A 2 19.84 -33.73 -2.25
C ASN A 2 21.00 -33.93 -3.24
N ASN A 3 21.87 -34.90 -2.95
CA ASN A 3 22.94 -35.38 -3.84
C ASN A 3 22.33 -36.15 -5.04
N LYS A 4 21.43 -35.52 -5.79
CA LYS A 4 20.81 -36.14 -6.97
C LYS A 4 21.77 -36.01 -8.14
N LYS A 5 22.60 -37.04 -8.33
CA LYS A 5 23.44 -37.18 -9.54
C LYS A 5 22.53 -37.29 -10.77
N ILE A 6 22.94 -36.66 -11.86
CA ILE A 6 22.17 -36.66 -13.12
C ILE A 6 23.04 -37.23 -14.24
N LEU A 7 22.41 -37.88 -15.22
CA LEU A 7 23.12 -38.44 -16.37
C LEU A 7 23.61 -37.30 -17.27
N CYS A 8 24.92 -37.23 -17.51
CA CYS A 8 25.49 -36.31 -18.47
C CYS A 8 25.56 -36.97 -19.84
N GLU A 9 24.85 -36.42 -20.83
CA GLU A 9 24.85 -36.91 -22.23
C GLU A 9 26.23 -36.87 -22.90
N ASN A 10 27.16 -36.07 -22.36
CA ASN A 10 28.51 -35.92 -22.90
C ASN A 10 29.54 -36.85 -22.24
N CYS A 11 29.37 -37.19 -20.96
CA CYS A 11 30.24 -38.13 -20.24
C CYS A 11 29.68 -39.56 -20.24
N LEU A 12 28.38 -39.71 -20.52
CA LEU A 12 27.62 -40.95 -20.39
C LEU A 12 27.65 -41.54 -18.97
N GLU A 13 27.85 -40.68 -17.96
CA GLU A 13 27.98 -41.05 -16.56
C GLU A 13 27.04 -40.20 -15.67
N SER A 14 26.73 -40.74 -14.49
CA SER A 14 25.99 -40.02 -13.45
C SER A 14 26.93 -39.07 -12.70
N VAL A 15 26.75 -37.78 -12.90
CA VAL A 15 27.64 -36.72 -12.41
C VAL A 15 26.91 -35.75 -11.48
N ASN A 16 27.69 -35.04 -10.66
CA ASN A 16 27.20 -33.82 -10.01
C ASN A 16 27.21 -32.66 -11.03
N TYR A 17 26.54 -31.56 -10.69
CA TYR A 17 26.48 -30.38 -11.54
C TYR A 17 26.59 -29.09 -10.74
N LYS A 18 27.06 -28.04 -11.40
CA LYS A 18 27.06 -26.66 -10.90
C LYS A 18 25.97 -25.88 -11.61
N VAL A 19 25.26 -25.02 -10.89
CA VAL A 19 24.22 -24.15 -11.45
C VAL A 19 24.78 -22.74 -11.60
N VAL A 20 24.67 -22.17 -12.79
CA VAL A 20 25.08 -20.80 -13.07
C VAL A 20 23.83 -20.00 -13.45
N VAL A 21 23.66 -18.82 -12.84
CA VAL A 21 22.64 -17.85 -13.25
C VAL A 21 23.20 -17.02 -14.40
N GLU A 22 22.50 -16.96 -15.51
CA GLU A 22 22.94 -16.22 -16.70
C GLU A 22 21.75 -15.70 -17.50
N GLU A 23 22.01 -14.69 -18.35
CA GLU A 23 20.99 -14.11 -19.21
C GLU A 23 20.76 -14.99 -20.44
N LEU A 24 19.56 -15.53 -20.56
CA LEU A 24 19.18 -16.44 -21.64
C LEU A 24 18.25 -15.72 -22.63
N THR A 25 18.50 -15.93 -23.92
CA THR A 25 17.60 -15.48 -24.99
C THR A 25 16.98 -16.69 -25.68
N ARG A 26 15.66 -16.79 -25.68
CA ARG A 26 14.91 -17.90 -26.32
C ARG A 26 13.72 -17.38 -27.11
N SER A 27 13.30 -18.12 -28.13
CA SER A 27 12.14 -17.78 -28.94
C SER A 27 10.85 -18.37 -28.38
N LEU A 28 9.82 -17.54 -28.20
CA LEU A 28 8.45 -17.96 -27.87
C LEU A 28 7.48 -17.35 -28.90
N LYS A 29 6.68 -18.19 -29.57
CA LYS A 29 5.74 -17.77 -30.63
C LYS A 29 6.40 -16.90 -31.73
N GLY A 30 7.64 -17.21 -32.12
CA GLY A 30 8.36 -16.51 -33.19
C GLY A 30 9.07 -15.21 -32.78
N LYS A 31 8.87 -14.71 -31.55
CA LYS A 31 9.61 -13.55 -31.00
C LYS A 31 10.65 -14.01 -29.98
N LYS A 32 11.81 -13.35 -29.95
CA LYS A 32 12.88 -13.61 -28.97
C LYS A 32 12.62 -12.83 -27.69
N TYR A 33 12.78 -13.49 -26.55
CA TYR A 33 12.66 -12.92 -25.22
C TYR A 33 13.94 -13.19 -24.44
N THR A 34 14.36 -12.17 -23.69
CA THR A 34 15.57 -12.22 -22.87
C THR A 34 15.17 -12.23 -21.40
N PHE A 35 15.69 -13.18 -20.62
CA PHE A 35 15.32 -13.38 -19.23
C PHE A 35 16.51 -13.93 -18.42
N SER A 36 16.51 -13.67 -17.11
CA SER A 36 17.47 -14.26 -16.17
C SER A 36 17.09 -15.71 -15.93
N GLY A 37 17.95 -16.63 -16.38
CA GLY A 37 17.75 -18.07 -16.26
C GLY A 37 18.91 -18.75 -15.55
N LYS A 38 18.83 -20.09 -15.49
CA LYS A 38 19.85 -20.95 -14.88
C LYS A 38 20.29 -22.02 -15.87
N THR A 39 21.58 -22.31 -15.91
CA THR A 39 22.11 -23.45 -16.66
C THR A 39 22.88 -24.35 -15.72
N ALA A 40 22.58 -25.66 -15.77
CA ALA A 40 23.39 -26.66 -15.09
C ALA A 40 24.55 -27.09 -15.99
N TYR A 41 25.75 -27.10 -15.42
CA TYR A 41 26.97 -27.58 -16.06
C TYR A 41 27.50 -28.82 -15.35
N CYS A 42 27.87 -29.84 -16.11
CA CYS A 42 28.53 -31.04 -15.59
C CYS A 42 29.84 -30.68 -14.89
N VAL A 43 30.11 -31.22 -13.69
CA VAL A 43 31.39 -30.96 -13.00
C VAL A 43 32.60 -31.62 -13.66
N ASN A 44 32.40 -32.68 -14.45
CA ASN A 44 33.48 -33.42 -15.11
C ASN A 44 33.90 -32.78 -16.45
N CYS A 45 32.94 -32.54 -17.36
CA CYS A 45 33.24 -32.04 -18.70
C CYS A 45 32.87 -30.57 -18.92
N ASN A 46 32.29 -29.90 -17.92
CA ASN A 46 31.92 -28.49 -17.96
C ASN A 46 30.92 -28.10 -19.09
N LYS A 47 30.22 -29.08 -19.68
CA LYS A 47 29.17 -28.84 -20.68
C LYS A 47 27.79 -28.69 -20.03
N PRO A 48 26.85 -27.96 -20.66
CA PRO A 48 25.46 -27.88 -20.20
C PRO A 48 24.81 -29.26 -20.12
N ILE A 49 23.97 -29.48 -19.12
CA ILE A 49 23.20 -30.71 -18.93
C ILE A 49 21.75 -30.40 -18.64
N TYR A 50 20.87 -31.33 -19.02
CA TYR A 50 19.45 -31.23 -18.74
C TYR A 50 19.17 -31.56 -17.27
N VAL A 51 18.60 -30.61 -16.53
CA VAL A 51 18.03 -30.82 -15.20
C VAL A 51 16.58 -30.35 -15.25
N GLU A 52 15.64 -31.24 -14.97
CA GLU A 52 14.20 -30.97 -15.08
C GLU A 52 13.77 -29.73 -14.29
N GLU A 53 14.18 -29.64 -13.02
CA GLU A 53 13.88 -28.51 -12.12
C GLU A 53 14.38 -27.16 -12.66
N ILE A 54 15.55 -27.14 -13.28
CA ILE A 54 16.14 -25.92 -13.88
C ILE A 54 15.41 -25.56 -15.18
N ASN A 55 15.02 -26.55 -15.98
CA ASN A 55 14.29 -26.30 -17.21
C ASN A 55 12.88 -25.78 -16.95
N GLU A 56 12.16 -26.30 -15.95
CA GLU A 56 10.87 -25.76 -15.54
C GLU A 56 11.00 -24.33 -14.98
N HIS A 57 12.03 -24.05 -14.17
CA HIS A 57 12.31 -22.68 -13.73
C HIS A 57 12.54 -21.71 -14.90
N ASN A 58 13.38 -22.10 -15.87
CA ASN A 58 13.64 -21.28 -17.06
C ASN A 58 12.40 -21.07 -17.92
N LYS A 59 11.52 -22.06 -17.99
CA LYS A 59 10.25 -22.00 -18.72
C LYS A 59 9.26 -21.04 -18.07
N GLN A 60 9.23 -20.97 -16.73
CA GLN A 60 8.47 -19.96 -16.01
C GLN A 60 9.03 -18.56 -16.25
N ALA A 61 10.36 -18.39 -16.15
CA ALA A 61 11.02 -17.10 -16.35
C ALA A 61 10.82 -16.52 -17.76
N ILE A 62 10.87 -17.33 -18.82
CA ILE A 62 10.55 -16.86 -20.17
C ILE A 62 9.05 -16.50 -20.33
N TYR A 63 8.15 -17.21 -19.66
CA TYR A 63 6.71 -16.87 -19.69
C TYR A 63 6.41 -15.56 -18.97
N GLU A 64 7.10 -15.27 -17.87
CA GLU A 64 7.02 -13.97 -17.18
C GLU A 64 7.55 -12.84 -18.07
N ALA A 65 8.69 -13.04 -18.73
CA ALA A 65 9.22 -12.08 -19.69
C ALA A 65 8.23 -11.82 -20.85
N PHE A 66 7.61 -12.89 -21.38
CA PHE A 66 6.55 -12.78 -22.37
C PHE A 66 5.36 -11.97 -21.86
N ARG A 67 4.87 -12.24 -20.64
CA ARG A 67 3.74 -11.51 -20.05
C ARG A 67 4.05 -10.02 -19.93
N ARG A 68 5.22 -9.68 -19.40
CA ARG A 68 5.68 -8.30 -19.21
C ARG A 68 5.74 -7.54 -20.52
N GLU A 69 6.37 -8.11 -21.54
CA GLU A 69 6.52 -7.44 -22.84
C GLU A 69 5.22 -7.29 -23.63
N ASN A 70 4.25 -8.20 -23.44
CA ASN A 70 2.98 -8.18 -24.17
C ASN A 70 1.83 -7.59 -23.34
N GLY A 71 2.12 -7.04 -22.16
CA GLY A 71 1.10 -6.47 -21.27
C GLY A 71 0.04 -7.50 -20.85
N ILE A 72 0.42 -8.75 -20.63
CA ILE A 72 -0.49 -9.78 -20.08
C ILE A 72 -0.39 -9.75 -18.55
N ILE A 73 -1.52 -9.94 -17.88
CA ILE A 73 -1.61 -9.97 -16.42
C ILE A 73 -0.68 -11.04 -15.82
N SER A 74 -0.02 -10.69 -14.71
CA SER A 74 0.86 -11.61 -13.98
C SER A 74 0.06 -12.57 -13.09
N ASN A 75 0.68 -13.68 -12.67
CA ASN A 75 0.04 -14.60 -11.74
C ASN A 75 -0.16 -13.94 -10.37
N GLU A 76 0.79 -13.09 -9.95
CA GLU A 76 0.71 -12.30 -8.73
C GLU A 76 -0.48 -11.34 -8.74
N ASP A 77 -0.72 -10.64 -9.85
CA ASP A 77 -1.90 -9.78 -10.01
C ASP A 77 -3.22 -10.56 -9.89
N ILE A 78 -3.28 -11.79 -10.42
CA ILE A 78 -4.48 -12.64 -10.29
C ILE A 78 -4.68 -13.06 -8.83
N ILE A 79 -3.60 -13.39 -8.11
CA ILE A 79 -3.66 -13.68 -6.66
C ILE A 79 -4.16 -12.43 -5.92
N ASN A 80 -3.62 -11.26 -6.23
CA ASN A 80 -4.04 -9.99 -5.64
C ASN A 80 -5.53 -9.72 -5.84
N ILE A 81 -6.12 -10.06 -6.99
CA ILE A 81 -7.58 -9.96 -7.20
C ILE A 81 -8.34 -10.87 -6.23
N THR A 82 -7.91 -12.13 -6.11
CA THR A 82 -8.59 -13.11 -5.24
C THR A 82 -8.53 -12.72 -3.76
N GLU A 83 -7.42 -12.11 -3.34
CA GLU A 83 -7.22 -11.62 -1.98
C GLU A 83 -7.96 -10.29 -1.74
N LYS A 84 -7.82 -9.33 -2.66
CA LYS A 84 -8.44 -7.99 -2.58
C LYS A 84 -9.95 -8.07 -2.39
N TYR A 85 -10.60 -9.02 -3.05
CA TYR A 85 -12.06 -9.17 -3.00
C TYR A 85 -12.52 -10.45 -2.29
N SER A 86 -11.63 -11.14 -1.59
CA SER A 86 -11.93 -12.39 -0.86
C SER A 86 -12.70 -13.42 -1.70
N ILE A 87 -12.36 -13.55 -2.98
CA ILE A 87 -13.05 -14.41 -3.94
C ILE A 87 -12.16 -15.57 -4.40
N GLY A 88 -12.67 -16.80 -4.34
CA GLY A 88 -11.93 -17.97 -4.81
C GLY A 88 -11.80 -18.02 -6.33
N ALA A 89 -10.77 -18.72 -6.84
CA ALA A 89 -10.51 -18.85 -8.29
C ALA A 89 -11.70 -19.43 -9.10
N LYS A 90 -12.41 -20.42 -8.55
CA LYS A 90 -13.60 -21.02 -9.20
C LYS A 90 -14.80 -20.05 -9.21
N PRO A 91 -15.22 -19.47 -8.07
CA PRO A 91 -16.23 -18.40 -8.06
C PRO A 91 -15.90 -17.24 -9.00
N LEU A 92 -14.65 -16.76 -9.02
CA LEU A 92 -14.24 -15.68 -9.91
C LEU A 92 -14.39 -16.07 -11.39
N ALA A 93 -14.01 -17.29 -11.78
CA ALA A 93 -14.19 -17.77 -13.14
C ALA A 93 -15.68 -17.81 -13.55
N GLN A 94 -16.54 -18.32 -12.67
CA GLN A 94 -17.99 -18.40 -12.90
C GLN A 94 -18.62 -17.01 -12.99
N LEU A 95 -18.20 -16.09 -12.11
CA LEU A 95 -18.66 -14.71 -12.09
C LEU A 95 -18.36 -13.98 -13.42
N LEU A 96 -17.23 -14.28 -14.05
CA LEU A 96 -16.84 -13.72 -15.34
C LEU A 96 -17.47 -14.44 -16.54
N GLY A 97 -18.30 -15.45 -16.30
CA GLY A 97 -18.87 -16.29 -17.37
C GLY A 97 -17.84 -17.17 -18.06
N TRP A 98 -16.69 -17.44 -17.41
CA TRP A 98 -15.63 -18.27 -17.96
C TRP A 98 -15.76 -19.71 -17.46
N GLY A 99 -15.07 -20.64 -18.14
CA GLY A 99 -15.02 -22.03 -17.68
C GLY A 99 -14.44 -22.11 -16.26
N ILE A 100 -15.03 -22.93 -15.39
CA ILE A 100 -14.75 -22.96 -13.94
C ILE A 100 -13.26 -23.11 -13.55
N ASN A 101 -12.46 -23.77 -14.38
CA ASN A 101 -11.03 -23.99 -14.13
C ASN A 101 -10.12 -22.93 -14.79
N THR A 102 -10.69 -21.91 -15.44
CA THR A 102 -9.92 -20.93 -16.24
C THR A 102 -8.93 -20.15 -15.38
N ILE A 103 -9.38 -19.59 -14.25
CA ILE A 103 -8.50 -18.84 -13.34
C ILE A 103 -7.46 -19.76 -12.69
N GLN A 104 -7.85 -20.97 -12.27
CA GLN A 104 -6.93 -21.94 -11.67
C GLN A 104 -5.81 -22.35 -12.65
N ARG A 105 -6.12 -22.49 -13.93
CA ARG A 105 -5.11 -22.73 -14.98
C ARG A 105 -4.10 -21.60 -15.06
N TYR A 106 -4.55 -20.35 -14.98
CA TYR A 106 -3.66 -19.20 -15.02
C TYR A 106 -2.73 -19.16 -13.81
N LEU A 107 -3.26 -19.42 -12.61
CA LEU A 107 -2.47 -19.56 -11.38
C LEU A 107 -1.41 -20.69 -11.50
N ASN A 108 -1.72 -21.76 -12.22
CA ASN A 108 -0.79 -22.85 -12.51
C ASN A 108 0.21 -22.55 -13.65
N GLY A 109 0.16 -21.34 -14.24
CA GLY A 109 1.15 -20.86 -15.22
C GLY A 109 0.63 -20.68 -16.64
N ASP A 110 -0.61 -21.08 -16.96
CA ASP A 110 -1.18 -20.87 -18.29
C ASP A 110 -1.29 -19.38 -18.63
N ILE A 111 -1.00 -19.02 -19.87
CA ILE A 111 -1.03 -17.63 -20.35
C ILE A 111 -2.48 -17.28 -20.77
N PRO A 112 -3.11 -16.26 -20.16
CA PRO A 112 -4.42 -15.77 -20.57
C PRO A 112 -4.43 -15.23 -22.00
N LYS A 113 -5.59 -15.28 -22.65
CA LYS A 113 -5.82 -14.51 -23.88
C LYS A 113 -5.80 -13.00 -23.54
N PRO A 114 -5.40 -12.11 -24.47
CA PRO A 114 -5.38 -10.67 -24.22
C PRO A 114 -6.69 -10.13 -23.63
N ALA A 115 -7.84 -10.44 -24.25
CA ALA A 115 -9.15 -10.00 -23.75
C ALA A 115 -9.46 -10.45 -22.30
N TYR A 116 -9.00 -11.64 -21.89
CA TYR A 116 -9.21 -12.14 -20.53
C TYR A 116 -8.27 -11.43 -19.55
N SER A 117 -7.02 -11.22 -19.97
CA SER A 117 -6.05 -10.42 -19.23
C SER A 117 -6.54 -9.00 -19.00
N ASP A 118 -7.06 -8.35 -20.04
CA ASP A 118 -7.55 -6.97 -19.97
C ASP A 118 -8.72 -6.85 -18.98
N LYS A 119 -9.65 -7.81 -19.00
CA LYS A 119 -10.76 -7.84 -18.04
C LYS A 119 -10.30 -8.01 -16.59
N LEU A 120 -9.32 -8.87 -16.33
CA LEU A 120 -8.77 -9.05 -14.99
C LEU A 120 -8.02 -7.79 -14.51
N LYS A 121 -7.30 -7.11 -15.40
CA LYS A 121 -6.65 -5.83 -15.10
C LYS A 121 -7.65 -4.72 -14.78
N GLU A 122 -8.75 -4.67 -15.52
CA GLU A 122 -9.84 -3.73 -15.28
C GLU A 122 -10.44 -3.94 -13.88
N ILE A 123 -10.70 -5.19 -13.50
CA ILE A 123 -11.21 -5.57 -12.17
C ILE A 123 -10.21 -5.26 -11.05
N LEU A 124 -8.92 -5.49 -11.29
CA LEU A 124 -7.88 -5.17 -10.32
C LEU A 124 -7.82 -3.66 -10.05
N LYS A 125 -7.96 -2.85 -11.10
CA LYS A 125 -7.84 -1.40 -11.05
C LYS A 125 -9.10 -0.70 -10.52
N ASN A 126 -10.29 -1.16 -10.89
CA ASN A 126 -11.55 -0.46 -10.63
C ASN A 126 -12.50 -1.35 -9.80
N PRO A 127 -12.55 -1.16 -8.47
CA PRO A 127 -13.45 -1.92 -7.60
C PRO A 127 -14.93 -1.72 -7.91
N ASP A 128 -15.33 -0.56 -8.44
CA ASP A 128 -16.71 -0.30 -8.88
C ASP A 128 -17.15 -1.27 -9.97
N ILE A 129 -16.28 -1.49 -10.96
CA ILE A 129 -16.54 -2.43 -12.06
C ILE A 129 -16.64 -3.86 -11.52
N PHE A 130 -15.80 -4.21 -10.54
CA PHE A 130 -15.91 -5.52 -9.90
C PHE A 130 -17.24 -5.68 -9.15
N LYS A 131 -17.69 -4.65 -8.41
CA LYS A 131 -18.99 -4.65 -7.72
C LYS A 131 -20.16 -4.77 -8.68
N GLU A 132 -20.13 -4.05 -9.81
CA GLU A 132 -21.15 -4.15 -10.86
C GLU A 132 -21.23 -5.58 -11.40
N ILE A 133 -20.09 -6.19 -11.72
CA ILE A 133 -20.02 -7.59 -12.20
C ILE A 133 -20.55 -8.54 -11.11
N LEU A 134 -20.18 -8.32 -9.85
CA LEU A 134 -20.58 -9.14 -8.72
C LEU A 134 -22.10 -9.16 -8.55
N VAL A 135 -22.74 -7.98 -8.59
CA VAL A 135 -24.20 -7.83 -8.46
C VAL A 135 -24.92 -8.39 -9.68
N THR A 136 -24.43 -8.10 -10.88
CA THR A 136 -25.06 -8.54 -12.14
C THR A 136 -25.06 -10.05 -12.28
N ASN A 137 -23.99 -10.72 -11.85
CA ASN A 137 -23.79 -12.15 -12.03
C ASN A 137 -23.90 -12.94 -10.72
N LYS A 138 -24.63 -12.42 -9.71
CA LYS A 138 -24.75 -13.06 -8.39
C LYS A 138 -25.21 -14.51 -8.45
N ASP A 139 -26.10 -14.84 -9.40
CA ASP A 139 -26.71 -16.17 -9.53
C ASP A 139 -25.72 -17.23 -10.06
N ASN A 140 -24.54 -16.82 -10.52
CA ASN A 140 -23.49 -17.72 -11.01
C ASN A 140 -22.57 -18.25 -9.90
N ILE A 141 -22.66 -17.70 -8.68
CA ILE A 141 -21.84 -18.08 -7.51
C ILE A 141 -22.74 -18.40 -6.31
N THR A 142 -22.15 -18.95 -5.24
CA THR A 142 -22.91 -19.25 -4.01
C THR A 142 -23.14 -17.99 -3.19
N ASP A 143 -24.25 -17.94 -2.45
CA ASP A 143 -24.58 -16.81 -1.56
C ASP A 143 -23.46 -16.49 -0.57
N VAL A 144 -22.78 -17.52 -0.05
CA VAL A 144 -21.65 -17.36 0.88
C VAL A 144 -20.47 -16.66 0.20
N ALA A 145 -20.14 -17.04 -1.04
CA ALA A 145 -19.05 -16.39 -1.78
C ALA A 145 -19.44 -14.97 -2.18
N PHE A 146 -20.68 -14.76 -2.61
CA PHE A 146 -21.22 -13.44 -2.95
C PHE A 146 -21.16 -12.50 -1.75
N ASN A 147 -21.74 -12.87 -0.61
CA ASN A 147 -21.80 -12.01 0.57
C ASN A 147 -20.40 -11.61 1.07
N LYS A 148 -19.45 -12.56 1.11
CA LYS A 148 -18.06 -12.26 1.50
C LYS A 148 -17.37 -11.29 0.55
N SER A 149 -17.58 -11.46 -0.75
CA SER A 149 -16.97 -10.57 -1.75
C SER A 149 -17.65 -9.20 -1.82
N VAL A 150 -18.96 -9.12 -1.54
CA VAL A 150 -19.69 -7.84 -1.44
C VAL A 150 -19.18 -7.03 -0.25
N GLU A 151 -19.12 -7.65 0.93
CA GLU A 151 -18.56 -7.02 2.13
C GLU A 151 -17.15 -6.50 1.86
N LYS A 152 -16.32 -7.32 1.20
CA LYS A 152 -14.93 -6.93 0.92
C LYS A 152 -14.81 -5.83 -0.14
N VAL A 153 -15.60 -5.86 -1.21
CA VAL A 153 -15.56 -4.78 -2.22
C VAL A 153 -16.12 -3.49 -1.64
N ASP A 154 -17.13 -3.55 -0.76
CA ASP A 154 -17.64 -2.38 -0.07
C ASP A 154 -16.59 -1.80 0.89
N GLU A 155 -15.86 -2.63 1.64
CA GLU A 155 -14.69 -2.17 2.39
C GLU A 155 -13.65 -1.50 1.50
N VAL A 156 -13.32 -2.11 0.35
CA VAL A 156 -12.31 -1.56 -0.58
C VAL A 156 -12.77 -0.23 -1.17
N LEU A 157 -14.03 -0.12 -1.59
CA LEU A 157 -14.63 1.10 -2.13
C LEU A 157 -14.75 2.20 -1.06
N ASN A 158 -15.11 1.82 0.16
CA ASN A 158 -15.13 2.76 1.28
C ASN A 158 -13.72 3.24 1.65
N ASN A 159 -12.70 2.39 1.48
CA ASN A 159 -11.29 2.75 1.62
C ASN A 159 -10.73 3.53 0.41
N GLU A 160 -11.39 3.57 -0.76
CA GLU A 160 -10.95 4.44 -1.87
C GLU A 160 -11.27 5.93 -1.61
N ASN A 161 -12.20 6.25 -0.72
CA ASN A 161 -12.33 7.60 -0.16
C ASN A 161 -11.12 8.03 0.72
N ASP A 162 -10.20 7.10 1.01
CA ASP A 162 -8.91 7.31 1.70
C ASP A 162 -7.74 7.56 0.73
N ASP A 163 -8.01 7.71 -0.58
CA ASP A 163 -7.00 8.10 -1.59
C ASP A 163 -6.34 9.43 -1.21
N LYS A 164 -7.12 10.41 -0.72
CA LYS A 164 -6.57 11.70 -0.30
C LYS A 164 -5.69 11.57 0.95
N LEU A 165 -6.06 10.76 1.94
CA LEU A 165 -5.19 10.50 3.10
C LEU A 165 -3.90 9.81 2.66
N THR A 166 -4.00 8.79 1.80
CA THR A 166 -2.84 8.08 1.26
C THR A 166 -1.92 9.02 0.48
N GLN A 167 -2.47 9.95 -0.31
CA GLN A 167 -1.70 11.00 -1.01
C GLN A 167 -0.99 11.93 -0.03
N VAL A 168 -1.67 12.40 1.01
CA VAL A 168 -1.07 13.23 2.06
C VAL A 168 0.07 12.48 2.76
N ILE A 169 -0.12 11.21 3.14
CA ILE A 169 0.91 10.37 3.76
C ILE A 169 2.11 10.21 2.83
N HIS A 170 1.89 9.84 1.57
CA HIS A 170 2.96 9.67 0.61
C HIS A 170 3.71 10.98 0.34
N TYR A 171 2.99 12.11 0.27
CA TYR A 171 3.61 13.42 0.10
C TYR A 171 4.48 13.77 1.33
N LEU A 172 3.97 13.62 2.55
CA LEU A 172 4.72 13.81 3.79
C LEU A 172 6.02 12.97 3.81
N LEU A 173 5.91 11.67 3.58
CA LEU A 173 7.02 10.73 3.61
C LEU A 173 8.02 10.94 2.46
N SER A 174 7.56 11.44 1.30
CA SER A 174 8.46 11.79 0.18
C SER A 174 9.31 13.04 0.46
N LYS A 175 8.85 13.92 1.36
CA LYS A 175 9.52 15.18 1.71
C LYS A 175 10.41 15.06 2.94
N ASN A 176 10.12 14.11 3.83
CA ASN A 176 10.91 13.85 5.03
C ASN A 176 10.93 12.35 5.35
N ASN A 177 12.09 11.72 5.17
CA ASN A 177 12.32 10.30 5.38
C ASN A 177 12.62 9.93 6.85
N GLU A 178 12.66 10.90 7.77
CA GLU A 178 12.88 10.70 9.20
C GLU A 178 11.56 10.59 10.00
N ILE A 179 10.41 10.65 9.34
CA ILE A 179 9.09 10.57 9.98
C ILE A 179 8.87 9.15 10.53
N THR A 180 8.69 9.05 11.84
CA THR A 180 8.28 7.80 12.53
C THR A 180 6.75 7.64 12.54
N PRO A 181 6.21 6.44 12.81
CA PRO A 181 4.76 6.23 12.93
C PRO A 181 4.07 7.18 13.92
N LEU A 182 4.69 7.44 15.08
CA LEU A 182 4.14 8.37 16.07
C LEU A 182 4.09 9.81 15.53
N ALA A 183 5.16 10.27 14.88
CA ALA A 183 5.19 11.60 14.27
C ALA A 183 4.18 11.73 13.12
N LEU A 184 4.04 10.70 12.27
CA LEU A 184 3.09 10.68 11.17
C LEU A 184 1.66 10.95 11.64
N GLN A 185 1.23 10.31 12.73
CA GLN A 185 -0.10 10.50 13.30
C GLN A 185 -0.37 11.97 13.68
N LYS A 186 0.63 12.60 14.31
CA LYS A 186 0.54 13.99 14.76
C LYS A 186 0.54 14.96 13.58
N LEU A 187 1.39 14.71 12.57
CA LEU A 187 1.43 15.51 11.35
C LEU A 187 0.10 15.45 10.59
N LEU A 188 -0.52 14.27 10.47
CA LEU A 188 -1.83 14.13 9.83
C LEU A 188 -2.92 14.91 10.57
N TYR A 189 -2.91 14.85 11.89
CA TYR A 189 -3.84 15.61 12.72
C TYR A 189 -3.67 17.13 12.51
N TYR A 190 -2.44 17.64 12.46
CA TYR A 190 -2.18 19.05 12.12
C TYR A 190 -2.59 19.42 10.69
N VAL A 191 -2.34 18.55 9.70
CA VAL A 191 -2.80 18.78 8.32
C VAL A 191 -4.32 18.90 8.27
N GLN A 192 -5.07 17.96 8.88
CA GLN A 192 -6.53 17.98 8.91
C GLN A 192 -7.06 19.25 9.59
N GLY A 193 -6.51 19.59 10.75
CA GLY A 193 -6.93 20.74 11.55
C GLY A 193 -6.71 22.08 10.83
N PHE A 194 -5.49 22.32 10.33
CA PHE A 194 -5.21 23.56 9.61
C PHE A 194 -5.92 23.62 8.25
N TYR A 195 -6.10 22.49 7.56
CA TYR A 195 -6.89 22.47 6.32
C TYR A 195 -8.31 23.00 6.59
N PHE A 196 -8.97 22.49 7.62
CA PHE A 196 -10.29 22.99 8.02
C PHE A 196 -10.26 24.48 8.40
N ALA A 197 -9.23 24.93 9.12
CA ALA A 197 -9.14 26.34 9.51
C ALA A 197 -9.10 27.30 8.30
N PHE A 198 -8.44 26.92 7.21
CA PHE A 198 -8.30 27.76 6.02
C PHE A 198 -9.38 27.50 4.96
N LYS A 199 -9.87 26.26 4.81
CA LYS A 199 -10.81 25.85 3.75
C LYS A 199 -12.23 25.58 4.21
N LYS A 200 -12.47 25.47 5.52
CA LYS A 200 -13.77 25.13 6.11
C LYS A 200 -14.32 23.79 5.63
N ASP A 201 -13.41 22.87 5.32
CA ASP A 201 -13.67 21.53 4.86
C ASP A 201 -12.57 20.59 5.38
N TYR A 202 -12.75 19.28 5.27
CA TYR A 202 -11.76 18.28 5.72
C TYR A 202 -11.00 17.72 4.53
N ILE A 203 -9.67 17.59 4.65
CA ILE A 203 -8.85 17.11 3.53
C ILE A 203 -9.06 15.62 3.30
N PHE A 204 -9.41 14.84 4.32
CA PHE A 204 -9.74 13.41 4.17
C PHE A 204 -10.83 12.99 5.15
N SER A 205 -11.54 11.90 4.83
CA SER A 205 -12.73 11.45 5.54
C SER A 205 -12.46 10.57 6.76
N SER A 206 -11.22 10.16 6.99
CA SER A 206 -10.84 9.24 8.07
C SER A 206 -11.03 9.86 9.45
N ASP A 207 -11.50 9.07 10.41
CA ASP A 207 -11.77 9.52 11.78
C ASP A 207 -10.50 9.43 12.65
N CYS A 208 -10.37 10.40 13.56
CA CYS A 208 -9.24 10.49 14.48
C CYS A 208 -9.71 10.05 15.88
N GLU A 209 -8.91 9.25 16.58
CA GLU A 209 -9.22 8.72 17.91
C GLU A 209 -8.28 9.29 18.99
N ALA A 210 -8.78 9.46 20.21
CA ALA A 210 -8.05 10.06 21.34
C ALA A 210 -7.24 9.05 22.16
N TRP A 211 -6.20 8.48 21.56
CA TRP A 211 -5.37 7.44 22.19
C TRP A 211 -4.45 7.99 23.29
N VAL A 212 -3.80 7.10 24.04
CA VAL A 212 -2.86 7.45 25.14
C VAL A 212 -1.72 8.36 24.68
N HIS A 213 -1.22 8.15 23.46
CA HIS A 213 -0.11 8.93 22.90
C HIS A 213 -0.60 10.01 21.93
N GLY A 214 -1.74 10.63 22.23
CA GLY A 214 -2.32 11.70 21.42
C GLY A 214 -3.31 11.23 20.33
N PRO A 215 -3.73 12.13 19.43
CA PRO A 215 -4.65 11.82 18.33
C PRO A 215 -4.06 10.79 17.36
N VAL A 216 -4.86 9.81 16.93
CA VAL A 216 -4.45 8.69 16.07
C VAL A 216 -5.52 8.38 15.02
N TYR A 217 -5.14 8.28 13.76
CA TYR A 217 -5.89 7.62 12.70
C TYR A 217 -5.58 6.12 12.74
N ARG A 218 -6.57 5.33 13.16
CA ARG A 218 -6.44 3.90 13.47
C ARG A 218 -5.83 3.09 12.32
N ASP A 219 -6.36 3.26 11.12
CA ASP A 219 -5.91 2.46 9.96
C ASP A 219 -4.48 2.81 9.56
N VAL A 220 -4.09 4.08 9.67
CA VAL A 220 -2.71 4.53 9.48
C VAL A 220 -1.79 3.90 10.53
N TYR A 221 -2.23 3.83 11.80
CA TYR A 221 -1.42 3.22 12.86
C TYR A 221 -1.16 1.76 12.54
N PHE A 222 -2.20 0.96 12.27
CA PHE A 222 -2.03 -0.46 11.98
C PHE A 222 -1.21 -0.72 10.70
N LYS A 223 -1.30 0.19 9.71
CA LYS A 223 -0.49 0.11 8.48
C LYS A 223 1.00 0.31 8.73
N TYR A 224 1.39 1.18 9.66
CA TYR A 224 2.80 1.56 9.88
C TYR A 224 3.38 1.14 11.24
N GLN A 225 2.62 0.48 12.11
CA GLN A 225 3.07 0.11 13.47
C GLN A 225 4.32 -0.79 13.49
N SER A 226 4.54 -1.60 12.44
CA SER A 226 5.69 -2.52 12.35
C SER A 226 7.04 -1.81 12.29
N PHE A 227 7.08 -0.52 11.91
CA PHE A 227 8.28 0.31 11.95
C PHE A 227 8.68 0.71 13.38
N GLY A 228 7.74 0.66 14.34
CA GLY A 228 7.99 0.97 15.75
C GLY A 228 8.52 2.39 15.94
N TYR A 229 9.73 2.50 16.49
CA TYR A 229 10.42 3.78 16.70
C TYR A 229 11.28 4.22 15.50
N ASN A 230 11.37 3.40 14.46
CA ASN A 230 12.18 3.70 13.28
C ASN A 230 11.41 4.57 12.27
N PRO A 231 12.10 5.38 11.46
CA PRO A 231 11.47 6.09 10.36
C PRO A 231 10.79 5.16 9.36
N ILE A 232 9.68 5.62 8.78
CA ILE A 232 8.91 4.87 7.78
C ILE A 232 9.66 4.93 6.45
N GLN A 233 10.23 3.80 6.04
CA GLN A 233 10.91 3.67 4.75
C GLN A 233 10.00 3.00 3.73
N LEU A 234 9.56 3.77 2.74
CA LEU A 234 8.78 3.27 1.60
C LEU A 234 9.58 3.49 0.31
N ASN A 235 9.56 2.50 -0.58
CA ASN A 235 10.02 2.66 -1.96
C ASN A 235 8.94 3.41 -2.76
N ILE A 236 8.77 4.70 -2.46
CA ILE A 236 7.78 5.57 -3.11
C ILE A 236 8.29 5.90 -4.51
N LYS A 237 7.60 5.40 -5.56
CA LYS A 237 7.88 5.85 -6.94
C LYS A 237 7.52 7.33 -7.03
N SER A 238 8.41 8.12 -7.62
CA SER A 238 8.50 9.58 -7.57
C SER A 238 7.35 10.39 -8.22
N ASP A 239 6.22 9.78 -8.55
CA ASP A 239 5.16 10.40 -9.36
C ASP A 239 3.80 10.48 -8.63
N ILE A 240 3.82 10.91 -7.37
CA ILE A 240 2.61 10.99 -6.50
C ILE A 240 2.05 12.42 -6.41
N GLY A 241 2.73 13.39 -7.03
CA GLY A 241 2.31 14.80 -7.03
C GLY A 241 1.09 15.12 -7.91
N GLY A 242 0.54 14.15 -8.65
CA GLY A 242 -0.51 14.41 -9.66
C GLY A 242 -1.91 14.77 -9.13
N SER A 243 -2.19 14.60 -7.84
CA SER A 243 -3.56 14.67 -7.29
C SER A 243 -3.77 15.66 -6.14
N LEU A 244 -2.69 16.19 -5.55
CA LEU A 244 -2.78 17.28 -4.56
C LEU A 244 -2.78 18.64 -5.27
N THR A 245 -3.69 19.51 -4.88
CA THR A 245 -3.75 20.91 -5.31
C THR A 245 -2.56 21.70 -4.77
N PHE A 246 -2.26 22.83 -5.41
CA PHE A 246 -1.20 23.74 -4.96
C PHE A 246 -1.37 24.18 -3.49
N PHE A 247 -2.62 24.41 -3.07
CA PHE A 247 -2.92 24.79 -1.69
C PHE A 247 -2.64 23.64 -0.71
N GLU A 248 -3.09 22.42 -1.02
CA GLU A 248 -2.83 21.24 -0.19
C GLU A 248 -1.32 21.01 -0.03
N CYS A 249 -0.55 21.07 -1.12
CA CYS A 249 0.91 20.98 -1.06
C CYS A 249 1.52 22.08 -0.18
N SER A 250 1.10 23.34 -0.35
CA SER A 250 1.62 24.48 0.43
C SER A 250 1.31 24.34 1.93
N LEU A 251 0.11 23.85 2.26
CA LEU A 251 -0.28 23.57 3.64
C LEU A 251 0.59 22.46 4.23
N ILE A 252 0.72 21.33 3.54
CA ILE A 252 1.48 20.17 4.01
C ILE A 252 2.97 20.55 4.18
N ASP A 253 3.54 21.29 3.23
CA ASP A 253 4.91 21.83 3.32
C ASP A 253 5.06 22.77 4.52
N SER A 254 4.04 23.57 4.84
CA SER A 254 4.07 24.42 6.04
C SER A 254 4.00 23.61 7.33
N VAL A 255 3.15 22.59 7.39
CA VAL A 255 3.07 21.67 8.54
C VAL A 255 4.42 20.95 8.73
N LEU A 256 5.03 20.43 7.66
CA LEU A 256 6.35 19.80 7.72
C LEU A 256 7.41 20.75 8.27
N ARG A 257 7.53 21.96 7.72
CA ARG A 257 8.53 22.95 8.15
C ARG A 257 8.41 23.32 9.64
N ASN A 258 7.20 23.29 10.18
CA ASN A 258 6.91 23.78 11.52
C ASN A 258 6.80 22.69 12.59
N PHE A 259 6.44 21.46 12.22
CA PHE A 259 6.20 20.37 13.16
C PHE A 259 7.11 19.16 12.95
N ALA A 260 7.52 18.85 11.71
CA ALA A 260 8.35 17.67 11.44
C ALA A 260 9.82 17.84 11.86
N ILE A 261 10.20 19.02 12.37
CA ILE A 261 11.49 19.26 13.03
C ILE A 261 11.55 18.65 14.44
N PHE A 262 10.39 18.33 15.02
CA PHE A 262 10.27 17.73 16.34
C PHE A 262 10.09 16.22 16.23
N ASN A 263 10.62 15.49 17.21
CA ASN A 263 10.39 14.05 17.30
C ASN A 263 8.96 13.76 17.76
N GLY A 264 8.52 12.50 17.61
CA GLY A 264 7.16 12.10 17.95
C GLY A 264 6.75 12.36 19.41
N LYS A 265 7.70 12.37 20.36
CA LYS A 265 7.41 12.62 21.78
C LYS A 265 7.12 14.08 22.08
N VAL A 266 7.86 15.00 21.47
CA VAL A 266 7.56 16.43 21.58
C VAL A 266 6.21 16.76 20.91
N LEU A 267 5.90 16.13 19.78
CA LEU A 267 4.58 16.29 19.13
C LEU A 267 3.43 15.68 19.96
N GLU A 268 3.68 14.57 20.66
CA GLU A 268 2.75 13.98 21.63
C GLU A 268 2.44 15.00 22.74
N GLU A 269 3.46 15.60 23.36
CA GLU A 269 3.30 16.65 24.37
C GLU A 269 2.50 17.85 23.85
N PHE A 270 2.78 18.32 22.63
CA PHE A 270 1.97 19.39 22.04
C PHE A 270 0.49 19.04 22.01
N THR A 271 0.15 17.85 21.50
CA THR A 271 -1.25 17.41 21.37
C THR A 271 -1.93 17.09 22.70
N HIS A 272 -1.16 16.74 23.74
CA HIS A 272 -1.72 16.50 25.08
C HIS A 272 -2.22 17.78 25.76
N GLU A 273 -1.80 18.94 25.28
CA GLU A 273 -2.30 20.25 25.72
C GLU A 273 -3.44 20.79 24.83
N GLU A 274 -3.82 20.06 23.77
CA GLU A 274 -4.83 20.54 22.83
C GLU A 274 -6.22 20.02 23.18
N GLU A 275 -7.20 20.93 23.10
CA GLU A 275 -8.56 20.67 23.56
C GLU A 275 -9.26 19.50 22.87
N PRO A 276 -9.11 19.24 21.55
CA PRO A 276 -9.79 18.11 20.91
C PRO A 276 -9.42 16.75 21.51
N TRP A 277 -8.15 16.57 21.88
CA TRP A 277 -7.69 15.32 22.50
C TRP A 277 -8.09 15.27 23.98
N LEU A 278 -7.91 16.36 24.72
CA LEU A 278 -8.26 16.45 26.14
C LEU A 278 -9.75 16.20 26.36
N ALA A 279 -10.61 16.82 25.56
CA ALA A 279 -12.07 16.71 25.69
C ALA A 279 -12.56 15.27 25.54
N MET A 280 -11.96 14.50 24.62
CA MET A 280 -12.33 13.09 24.42
C MET A 280 -11.71 12.14 25.43
N ARG A 281 -10.65 12.56 26.14
CA ARG A 281 -10.09 11.78 27.24
C ARG A 281 -10.76 12.08 28.58
N GLY A 282 -11.38 13.24 28.76
CA GLY A 282 -12.15 13.57 29.97
C GLY A 282 -11.35 13.29 31.25
N ASP A 283 -11.92 12.46 32.13
CA ASP A 283 -11.34 12.10 33.43
C ASP A 283 -10.44 10.84 33.38
N LEU A 284 -10.13 10.31 32.18
CA LEU A 284 -9.26 9.14 32.03
C LEU A 284 -7.85 9.44 32.55
N ASN A 285 -7.24 8.45 33.20
CA ASN A 285 -5.86 8.57 33.67
C ASN A 285 -4.89 8.69 32.47
N ALA A 286 -3.70 9.23 32.72
CA ALA A 286 -2.69 9.48 31.67
C ALA A 286 -2.31 8.22 30.87
N GLU A 287 -2.30 7.05 31.51
CA GLU A 287 -1.93 5.76 30.88
C GLU A 287 -3.14 4.95 30.41
N GLU A 288 -4.36 5.42 30.65
CA GLU A 288 -5.57 4.66 30.38
C GLU A 288 -5.90 4.63 28.88
N LEU A 289 -6.07 3.43 28.32
CA LEU A 289 -6.36 3.26 26.91
C LEU A 289 -7.71 3.90 26.55
N SER A 290 -7.75 4.57 25.40
CA SER A 290 -8.97 5.11 24.81
C SER A 290 -8.91 4.96 23.30
N ASN A 291 -10.07 4.72 22.71
CA ASN A 291 -10.32 4.70 21.28
C ASN A 291 -11.53 5.56 20.92
N GLU A 292 -11.89 6.51 21.78
CA GLU A 292 -12.98 7.43 21.53
C GLU A 292 -12.66 8.30 20.32
N ILE A 293 -13.63 8.43 19.42
CA ILE A 293 -13.49 9.24 18.20
C ILE A 293 -13.53 10.71 18.59
N ILE A 294 -12.53 11.48 18.17
CA ILE A 294 -12.52 12.94 18.22
C ILE A 294 -13.42 13.45 17.10
N PRO A 295 -14.57 14.08 17.41
CA PRO A 295 -15.45 14.61 16.38
C PRO A 295 -14.68 15.61 15.50
N LYS A 296 -14.81 15.48 14.17
CA LYS A 296 -14.08 16.33 13.24
C LYS A 296 -14.38 17.82 13.46
N GLU A 297 -15.62 18.14 13.84
CA GLU A 297 -16.07 19.49 14.18
C GLU A 297 -15.31 20.06 15.37
N LEU A 298 -14.92 19.22 16.33
CA LEU A 298 -14.13 19.62 17.48
C LEU A 298 -12.72 20.02 17.05
N ILE A 299 -12.06 19.17 16.25
CA ILE A 299 -10.76 19.46 15.63
C ILE A 299 -10.85 20.76 14.84
N GLY A 300 -11.84 20.88 13.95
CA GLY A 300 -12.04 22.04 13.10
C GLY A 300 -12.25 23.33 13.90
N SER A 301 -13.09 23.29 14.94
CA SER A 301 -13.37 24.45 15.81
C SER A 301 -12.13 24.89 16.60
N TYR A 302 -11.30 23.95 17.05
CA TYR A 302 -10.06 24.23 17.74
C TYR A 302 -9.07 24.96 16.83
N PHE A 303 -8.78 24.41 15.65
CA PHE A 303 -7.83 25.02 14.73
C PHE A 303 -8.34 26.34 14.13
N MET A 304 -9.66 26.53 14.06
CA MET A 304 -10.25 27.84 13.79
C MET A 304 -9.90 28.88 14.86
N LYS A 305 -10.07 28.54 16.15
CA LYS A 305 -9.67 29.42 17.25
C LYS A 305 -8.17 29.70 17.24
N VAL A 306 -7.34 28.71 16.90
CA VAL A 306 -5.89 28.88 16.73
C VAL A 306 -5.60 29.89 15.61
N LYS A 307 -6.17 29.68 14.42
CA LYS A 307 -6.01 30.58 13.27
C LYS A 307 -6.39 32.02 13.62
N ASP A 308 -7.51 32.20 14.32
CA ASP A 308 -8.00 33.52 14.73
C ASP A 308 -7.11 34.16 15.81
N LYS A 309 -6.69 33.39 16.83
CA LYS A 309 -5.79 33.84 17.90
C LYS A 309 -4.47 34.39 17.37
N TYR A 310 -3.89 33.72 16.36
CA TYR A 310 -2.61 34.13 15.76
C TYR A 310 -2.78 34.99 14.49
N GLN A 311 -4.02 35.37 14.16
CA GLN A 311 -4.37 36.21 13.02
C GLN A 311 -3.75 35.69 11.71
N MET A 312 -3.85 34.38 11.47
CA MET A 312 -3.26 33.76 10.29
C MET A 312 -4.13 34.05 9.06
N LEU A 313 -3.52 34.70 8.07
CA LEU A 313 -4.02 34.94 6.72
C LEU A 313 -3.53 33.86 5.74
N GLY A 314 -2.33 33.32 5.95
CA GLY A 314 -1.72 32.29 5.11
C GLY A 314 -1.20 31.10 5.91
N VAL A 315 -0.90 30.00 5.20
CA VAL A 315 -0.38 28.77 5.83
C VAL A 315 1.04 28.96 6.37
N GLU A 316 1.78 29.95 5.89
CA GLU A 316 3.14 30.31 6.29
C GLU A 316 3.19 30.81 7.75
N GLU A 317 2.07 31.32 8.26
CA GLU A 317 1.95 31.87 9.62
C GLU A 317 1.63 30.80 10.67
N ILE A 318 1.47 29.53 10.27
CA ILE A 318 1.42 28.37 11.17
C ILE A 318 2.63 28.36 12.13
N SER A 319 3.76 28.90 11.67
CA SER A 319 4.99 29.08 12.48
C SER A 319 4.77 29.84 13.79
N ARG A 320 3.81 30.77 13.84
CA ARG A 320 3.48 31.49 15.09
C ARG A 320 2.95 30.54 16.16
N TYR A 321 2.12 29.59 15.75
CA TYR A 321 1.54 28.61 16.67
C TYR A 321 2.57 27.57 17.11
N SER A 322 3.34 27.00 16.16
CA SER A 322 4.37 26.01 16.50
C SER A 322 5.46 26.60 17.39
N PHE A 323 5.85 27.86 17.18
CA PHE A 323 6.84 28.55 18.00
C PHE A 323 6.37 28.77 19.44
N GLU A 324 5.11 29.15 19.65
CA GLU A 324 4.56 29.29 21.01
C GLU A 324 4.42 27.94 21.72
N LYS A 325 4.04 26.89 20.99
CA LYS A 325 4.04 25.50 21.51
C LYS A 325 5.45 25.07 21.94
N TYR A 326 6.45 25.33 21.11
CA TYR A 326 7.84 25.03 21.44
C TYR A 326 8.34 25.79 22.68
N LYS A 327 8.02 27.08 22.81
CA LYS A 327 8.36 27.87 24.00
C LYS A 327 7.73 27.30 25.26
N ALA A 328 6.45 26.93 25.22
CA ALA A 328 5.76 26.39 26.39
C ALA A 328 6.48 25.17 26.97
N ILE A 329 6.98 24.27 26.10
CA ILE A 329 7.71 23.07 26.52
C ILE A 329 9.17 23.39 26.90
N SER A 330 9.82 24.34 26.23
CA SER A 330 11.22 24.71 26.52
C SER A 330 11.40 25.62 27.74
N SER A 331 10.30 26.10 28.33
CA SER A 331 10.27 26.93 29.53
C SER A 331 10.16 26.12 30.84
N LEU A 332 10.05 24.79 30.70
CA LEU A 332 10.14 23.78 31.76
C LEU A 332 11.58 23.27 31.86
#